data_AF-A0A7Y2DGF5-F1
#
_entry.id   AF-A0A7Y2DGF5-F1
#
_cell.length_a   1.000
_cell.length_b   1.000
_cell.length_c   1.000
_cell.angle_alpha   90.00
_cell.angle_beta   90.00
_cell.angle_gamma   90.00
#
_symmetry.space_group_name_H-M   'P 1'
#
loop_
_entity.id
_entity.type
_entity.pdbx_description
1 polymer ?
#
loop_
_entity_poly.entity_id
_entity_poly.type
_entity_poly.pdbx_seq_one_letter_code
_entity_poly.pdbx_strand_id
1 'polypeptide(L)'
;AIGTSILTIAFRPEATPYHFAINIPANKIQEALEWTKARVAILKEGPEEIQDFRSWNAEAFYFYDVDKNIVELIARKNLNNASNEKFGPDQFLELSEIGLPTTDIEKEFDILHRLTGIKVYDGTFDRFCAIGDENGLFICIDKDKKDWFPTNDKAFASAFEIRFSVKKATYRFVYENGKLKGGMSHNLNT
;
A
#
# COMPACT_ATOMS: atom_id res chain seq x y z
N ALA A 1 14.39 -7.44 0.94
CA ALA A 1 13.96 -6.24 1.67
C ALA A 1 13.59 -5.17 0.65
N ILE A 2 12.64 -4.30 0.99
CA ILE A 2 12.23 -3.12 0.23
C ILE A 2 12.54 -1.95 1.18
N GLY A 3 13.76 -1.42 1.07
CA GLY A 3 14.32 -0.49 2.05
C GLY A 3 14.18 -1.00 3.49
N THR A 4 13.37 -0.31 4.30
CA THR A 4 13.12 -0.66 5.72
C THR A 4 12.09 -1.78 5.91
N SER A 5 11.34 -2.13 4.86
CA SER A 5 10.28 -3.14 4.90
C SER A 5 10.74 -4.51 4.42
N ILE A 6 10.07 -5.56 4.89
CA ILE A 6 10.26 -6.94 4.42
C ILE A 6 8.94 -7.42 3.81
N LEU A 7 8.96 -7.71 2.51
CA LEU A 7 7.88 -8.41 1.81
C LEU A 7 8.28 -9.87 1.62
N THR A 8 7.43 -10.79 2.07
CA THR A 8 7.57 -12.23 1.82
C THR A 8 6.38 -12.69 0.99
N ILE A 9 6.64 -13.18 -0.22
CA ILE A 9 5.62 -13.78 -1.09
C ILE A 9 5.73 -15.30 -0.95
N ALA A 10 4.61 -15.94 -0.62
CA ALA A 10 4.52 -17.38 -0.48
C ALA A 10 3.57 -17.95 -1.53
N PHE A 11 3.95 -19.07 -2.13
CA PHE A 11 3.12 -19.75 -3.14
C PHE A 11 1.78 -20.20 -2.54
N ARG A 12 0.69 -19.93 -3.27
CA ARG A 12 -0.64 -20.45 -3.00
C ARG A 12 -1.34 -20.75 -4.34
N PRO A 13 -1.92 -21.94 -4.54
CA PRO A 13 -2.56 -22.30 -5.82
C PRO A 13 -3.69 -21.34 -6.21
N GLU A 14 -4.51 -20.95 -5.24
CA GLU A 14 -5.66 -20.05 -5.42
C GLU A 14 -5.31 -18.63 -4.94
N ALA A 15 -4.12 -18.14 -5.31
CA ALA A 15 -3.73 -16.77 -4.99
C ALA A 15 -4.58 -15.78 -5.79
N THR A 16 -5.01 -14.72 -5.12
CA THR A 16 -5.65 -13.56 -5.74
C THR A 16 -4.75 -12.35 -5.61
N PRO A 17 -4.81 -11.39 -6.56
CA PRO A 17 -3.94 -10.22 -6.54
C PRO A 17 -4.07 -9.35 -5.29
N TYR A 18 -2.98 -8.68 -4.93
CA TYR A 18 -2.91 -7.62 -3.93
C TYR A 18 -2.76 -6.26 -4.61
N HIS A 19 -3.04 -5.20 -3.86
CA HIS A 19 -2.54 -3.87 -4.16
C HIS A 19 -1.58 -3.46 -3.04
N PHE A 20 -0.40 -2.97 -3.39
CA PHE A 20 0.54 -2.38 -2.44
C PHE A 20 1.38 -1.30 -3.09
N ALA A 21 1.77 -0.29 -2.30
CA ALA A 21 2.62 0.80 -2.76
C ALA A 21 3.97 0.81 -2.05
N ILE A 22 4.96 1.31 -2.78
CA ILE A 22 6.32 1.49 -2.31
C ILE A 22 6.63 2.99 -2.35
N ASN A 23 6.99 3.56 -1.20
CA ASN A 23 7.52 4.92 -1.16
C ASN A 23 8.86 4.97 -1.90
N ILE A 24 9.01 5.95 -2.77
CA ILE A 24 10.27 6.33 -3.43
C ILE A 24 10.65 7.77 -3.03
N PRO A 25 11.91 8.22 -3.25
CA PRO A 25 12.30 9.59 -2.97
C PRO A 25 11.38 10.61 -3.66
N ALA A 26 11.02 11.66 -2.92
CA ALA A 26 10.05 12.68 -3.34
C ALA A 26 10.37 13.33 -4.70
N ASN A 27 11.65 13.37 -5.10
CA ASN A 27 12.14 13.98 -6.33
C ASN A 27 12.43 12.99 -7.47
N LYS A 28 12.01 11.72 -7.38
CA LYS A 28 12.44 10.65 -8.31
C LYS A 28 11.34 10.06 -9.20
N ILE A 29 10.13 10.60 -9.22
CA ILE A 29 9.00 10.01 -9.95
C ILE A 29 9.29 9.72 -11.43
N GLN A 30 9.91 10.67 -12.14
CA GLN A 30 10.21 10.51 -13.57
C GLN A 30 11.30 9.46 -13.81
N GLU A 31 12.37 9.47 -13.01
CA GLU A 31 13.43 8.45 -13.12
C GLU A 31 12.91 7.05 -12.78
N ALA A 32 12.03 6.96 -11.78
CA ALA A 32 11.38 5.72 -11.40
C ALA A 32 10.50 5.16 -12.51
N LEU A 33 9.73 6.03 -13.18
CA LEU A 33 8.89 5.65 -14.32
C LEU A 33 9.74 5.06 -15.46
N GLU A 34 10.76 5.78 -15.89
CA GLU A 34 11.61 5.33 -17.01
C GLU A 34 12.37 4.04 -16.66
N TRP A 35 12.84 3.91 -15.42
CA TRP A 35 13.45 2.68 -14.94
C TRP A 35 12.46 1.50 -14.98
N THR A 36 11.20 1.72 -14.60
CA THR A 36 10.19 0.66 -14.54
C THR A 36 9.69 0.26 -15.94
N LYS A 37 9.51 1.23 -16.85
CA LYS A 37 9.09 1.00 -18.25
C LYS A 37 10.03 0.08 -19.04
N ALA A 38 11.32 0.09 -18.70
CA ALA A 38 12.29 -0.82 -19.31
C ALA A 38 12.07 -2.31 -18.93
N ARG A 39 11.17 -2.60 -17.98
CA ARG A 39 10.98 -3.93 -17.38
C ARG A 39 9.54 -4.44 -17.50
N VAL A 40 8.56 -3.57 -17.32
CA VAL A 40 7.14 -3.91 -17.27
C VAL A 40 6.29 -2.83 -17.94
N ALA A 41 5.08 -3.21 -18.35
CA ALA A 41 4.09 -2.26 -18.86
C ALA A 41 3.48 -1.44 -17.72
N ILE A 42 3.35 -0.13 -17.94
CA ILE A 42 2.74 0.81 -16.99
C ILE A 42 1.23 0.86 -17.21
N LEU A 43 0.48 0.80 -16.11
CA LEU A 43 -0.97 0.99 -16.12
C LEU A 43 -1.28 2.48 -16.17
N LYS A 44 -2.34 2.81 -16.89
CA LYS A 44 -2.70 4.19 -17.20
C LYS A 44 -4.14 4.47 -16.81
N GLU A 45 -4.38 5.70 -16.40
CA GLU A 45 -5.72 6.28 -16.43
C GLU A 45 -5.80 7.18 -17.68
N GLY A 46 -6.55 6.74 -18.69
CA GLY A 46 -6.54 7.42 -19.99
C GLY A 46 -5.14 7.43 -20.62
N PRO A 47 -4.62 8.60 -21.06
CA PRO A 47 -3.29 8.69 -21.66
C PRO A 47 -2.14 8.74 -20.64
N GLU A 48 -2.43 9.03 -19.37
CA GLU A 48 -1.43 9.39 -18.37
C GLU A 48 -0.79 8.16 -17.72
N GLU A 49 0.54 8.17 -17.62
CA GLU A 49 1.32 7.15 -16.90
C GLU A 49 1.50 7.53 -15.43
N ILE A 50 1.79 8.81 -15.16
CA ILE A 50 1.92 9.36 -13.80
C ILE A 50 0.59 9.98 -13.40
N GLN A 51 0.13 9.63 -12.20
CA GLN A 51 -1.10 10.12 -11.60
C GLN A 51 -0.75 11.16 -10.52
N ASP A 52 -1.37 12.34 -10.62
CA ASP A 52 -1.19 13.46 -9.68
C ASP A 52 -2.26 13.40 -8.57
N PHE A 53 -1.87 12.92 -7.39
CA PHE A 53 -2.71 12.88 -6.19
C PHE A 53 -2.56 14.18 -5.40
N ARG A 54 -3.15 15.25 -5.92
CA ARG A 54 -3.05 16.62 -5.35
C ARG A 54 -3.37 16.70 -3.86
N SER A 55 -4.45 16.03 -3.43
CA SER A 55 -4.88 16.03 -2.02
C SER A 55 -3.85 15.38 -1.09
N TRP A 56 -3.06 14.45 -1.62
CA TRP A 56 -2.02 13.72 -0.87
C TRP A 56 -0.63 14.30 -1.11
N ASN A 57 -0.53 15.38 -1.91
CA ASN A 57 0.72 15.98 -2.35
C ASN A 57 1.72 14.91 -2.83
N ALA A 58 1.26 14.03 -3.71
CA ALA A 58 2.00 12.87 -4.18
C ALA A 58 1.79 12.61 -5.67
N GLU A 59 2.78 12.02 -6.31
CA GLU A 59 2.69 11.51 -7.68
C GLU A 59 2.98 10.01 -7.65
N ALA A 60 2.23 9.21 -8.42
CA ALA A 60 2.45 7.77 -8.47
C ALA A 60 2.22 7.19 -9.87
N PHE A 61 2.70 5.97 -10.08
CA PHE A 61 2.34 5.17 -11.25
C PHE A 61 2.25 3.69 -10.86
N TYR A 62 1.60 2.91 -11.72
CA TYR A 62 1.19 1.54 -11.43
C TYR A 62 1.70 0.57 -12.47
N PHE A 63 1.96 -0.67 -12.07
CA PHE A 63 2.26 -1.78 -12.97
C PHE A 63 1.78 -3.10 -12.35
N TYR A 64 1.63 -4.12 -13.19
CA TYR A 64 1.41 -5.48 -12.70
C TYR A 64 2.74 -6.20 -12.51
N ASP A 65 2.86 -6.96 -11.43
CA ASP A 65 3.85 -8.04 -11.37
C ASP A 65 3.36 -9.31 -12.11
N VAL A 66 4.12 -10.40 -11.98
CA VAL A 66 3.80 -11.67 -12.66
C VAL A 66 2.50 -12.32 -12.16
N ASP A 67 2.13 -12.08 -10.90
CA ASP A 67 0.93 -12.61 -10.26
C ASP A 67 -0.25 -11.62 -10.34
N LYS A 68 -0.12 -10.56 -11.14
CA LYS A 68 -1.11 -9.50 -11.36
C LYS A 68 -1.39 -8.64 -10.12
N ASN A 69 -0.47 -8.62 -9.15
CA ASN A 69 -0.54 -7.63 -8.09
C ASN A 69 -0.41 -6.23 -8.69
N ILE A 70 -1.21 -5.29 -8.18
CA ILE A 70 -1.16 -3.88 -8.55
C ILE A 70 -0.07 -3.24 -7.68
N VAL A 71 1.10 -3.09 -8.26
CA VAL A 71 2.24 -2.45 -7.59
C VAL A 71 2.25 -0.97 -7.93
N GLU A 72 2.34 -0.14 -6.90
CA GLU A 72 2.42 1.31 -7.02
C GLU A 72 3.80 1.79 -6.56
N LEU A 73 4.43 2.67 -7.34
CA LEU A 73 5.52 3.51 -6.84
C LEU A 73 5.00 4.92 -6.62
N ILE A 74 5.10 5.41 -5.38
CA ILE A 74 4.55 6.70 -4.97
C ILE A 74 5.64 7.62 -4.42
N ALA A 75 5.70 8.83 -4.96
CA ALA A 75 6.59 9.91 -4.55
C ALA A 75 5.79 10.98 -3.80
N ARG A 76 5.77 10.91 -2.47
CA ARG A 76 5.11 11.89 -1.60
C ARG A 76 6.01 13.09 -1.35
N LYS A 77 5.53 14.29 -1.67
CA LYS A 77 6.32 15.53 -1.59
C LYS A 77 6.49 16.07 -0.18
N ASN A 78 5.67 15.61 0.76
CA ASN A 78 5.78 15.95 2.18
C ASN A 78 6.93 15.22 2.89
N LEU A 79 7.41 14.11 2.32
CA LEU A 79 8.52 13.36 2.90
C LEU A 79 9.85 14.05 2.60
N ASN A 80 10.63 14.35 3.64
CA ASN A 80 11.97 14.93 3.50
C ASN A 80 13.02 13.84 3.18
N ASN A 81 12.84 13.19 2.03
CA ASN A 81 13.60 12.00 1.62
C ASN A 81 14.20 12.12 0.20
N ALA A 82 14.38 13.35 -0.30
CA ALA A 82 14.97 13.58 -1.62
C ALA A 82 16.36 12.95 -1.74
N SER A 83 16.67 12.45 -2.92
CA SER A 83 17.93 11.76 -3.22
C SER A 83 18.60 12.35 -4.45
N ASN A 84 19.93 12.43 -4.42
CA ASN A 84 20.74 12.81 -5.59
C ASN A 84 21.21 11.59 -6.40
N GLU A 85 21.06 10.38 -5.86
CA GLU A 85 21.47 9.14 -6.53
C GLU A 85 20.56 8.82 -7.71
N LYS A 86 21.09 8.11 -8.71
CA LYS A 86 20.28 7.61 -9.83
C LYS A 86 19.23 6.62 -9.33
N PHE A 87 18.04 6.63 -9.94
CA PHE A 87 17.03 5.67 -9.55
C PHE A 87 17.43 4.22 -9.84
N GLY A 88 17.19 3.34 -8.86
CA GLY A 88 17.46 1.91 -8.90
C GLY A 88 16.84 1.20 -7.69
N PRO A 89 17.08 -0.10 -7.52
CA PRO A 89 16.47 -0.89 -6.42
C PRO A 89 16.73 -0.31 -5.03
N ASP A 90 17.89 0.33 -4.82
CA ASP A 90 18.27 0.97 -3.55
C ASP A 90 17.46 2.24 -3.24
N GLN A 91 16.56 2.66 -4.14
CA GLN A 91 15.66 3.80 -3.96
C GLN A 91 14.21 3.37 -3.65
N PHE A 92 13.97 2.08 -3.45
CA PHE A 92 12.73 1.61 -2.81
C PHE A 92 12.87 1.73 -1.30
N LEU A 93 12.06 2.59 -0.67
CA LEU A 93 12.27 3.02 0.71
C LEU A 93 11.55 2.13 1.73
N GLU A 94 10.29 1.79 1.46
CA GLU A 94 9.43 0.99 2.33
C GLU A 94 8.13 0.63 1.61
N LEU A 95 7.42 -0.38 2.12
CA LEU A 95 6.02 -0.58 1.79
C LEU A 95 5.21 0.48 2.52
N SER A 96 4.55 1.36 1.78
CA SER A 96 3.79 2.49 2.35
C SER A 96 2.29 2.31 2.25
N GLU A 97 1.81 1.36 1.45
CA GLU A 97 0.38 1.05 1.34
C GLU A 97 0.15 -0.45 1.19
N ILE A 98 -0.95 -0.95 1.77
CA ILE A 98 -1.49 -2.29 1.51
C ILE A 98 -3.01 -2.20 1.37
N GLY A 99 -3.53 -2.80 0.30
CA GLY A 99 -4.96 -2.90 0.06
C GLY A 99 -5.67 -3.74 1.12
N LEU A 100 -6.79 -3.23 1.62
CA LEU A 100 -7.66 -3.92 2.58
C LEU A 100 -9.13 -3.96 2.11
N PRO A 101 -9.46 -4.74 1.06
CA PRO A 101 -10.84 -4.88 0.60
C PRO A 101 -11.77 -5.45 1.69
N THR A 102 -12.91 -4.84 1.94
CA THR A 102 -13.86 -5.32 2.95
C THR A 102 -15.29 -5.04 2.49
N THR A 103 -16.28 -5.47 3.26
CA THR A 103 -17.67 -5.04 3.10
C THR A 103 -18.10 -4.12 4.26
N ASP A 104 -17.18 -3.80 5.18
CA ASP A 104 -17.45 -3.02 6.39
C ASP A 104 -16.19 -2.22 6.80
N ILE A 105 -16.00 -1.06 6.17
CA ILE A 105 -14.81 -0.22 6.37
C ILE A 105 -14.75 0.31 7.81
N GLU A 106 -15.88 0.73 8.38
CA GLU A 106 -15.96 1.29 9.74
C GLU A 106 -15.48 0.27 10.77
N LYS A 107 -15.88 -1.00 10.62
CA LYS A 107 -15.41 -2.07 11.50
C LYS A 107 -13.90 -2.31 11.41
N GLU A 108 -13.33 -2.33 10.21
CA GLU A 108 -11.89 -2.51 10.05
C GLU A 108 -11.12 -1.31 10.62
N PHE A 109 -11.63 -0.10 10.42
CA PHE A 109 -11.11 1.12 11.06
C PHE A 109 -11.16 1.03 12.58
N ASP A 110 -12.29 0.63 13.17
CA ASP A 110 -12.47 0.52 14.62
C ASP A 110 -11.52 -0.49 15.28
N ILE A 111 -11.16 -1.56 14.56
CA ILE A 111 -10.15 -2.53 15.00
C ILE A 111 -8.77 -1.87 15.04
N LEU A 112 -8.37 -1.25 13.93
CA LEU A 112 -7.09 -0.58 13.79
C LEU A 112 -6.94 0.57 14.79
N HIS A 113 -7.93 1.46 14.84
CA HIS A 113 -7.92 2.66 15.67
C HIS A 113 -7.83 2.33 17.15
N ARG A 114 -8.70 1.44 17.64
CA ARG A 114 -8.74 1.06 19.06
C ARG A 114 -7.45 0.37 19.54
N LEU A 115 -6.85 -0.48 18.70
CA LEU A 115 -5.67 -1.26 19.10
C LEU A 115 -4.37 -0.47 18.96
N THR A 116 -4.28 0.41 17.97
CA THR A 116 -3.01 1.04 17.57
C THR A 116 -3.01 2.56 17.68
N GLY A 117 -4.19 3.19 17.70
CA GLY A 117 -4.36 4.64 17.69
C GLY A 117 -4.20 5.31 16.32
N ILE A 118 -4.00 4.55 15.23
CA ILE A 118 -3.93 5.12 13.88
C ILE A 118 -5.26 5.76 13.49
N LYS A 119 -5.21 6.79 12.65
CA LYS A 119 -6.37 7.62 12.30
C LYS A 119 -6.69 7.48 10.82
N VAL A 120 -7.87 7.97 10.44
CA VAL A 120 -8.19 8.22 9.03
C VAL A 120 -7.21 9.26 8.50
N TYR A 121 -6.51 8.92 7.42
CA TYR A 121 -5.70 9.84 6.63
C TYR A 121 -6.58 10.59 5.63
N ASP A 122 -7.45 9.87 4.91
CA ASP A 122 -8.38 10.43 3.94
C ASP A 122 -9.58 9.48 3.69
N GLY A 123 -10.66 10.00 3.10
CA GLY A 123 -11.84 9.24 2.69
C GLY A 123 -12.92 9.10 3.76
N THR A 124 -13.85 8.17 3.52
CA THR A 124 -15.04 7.91 4.35
C THR A 124 -15.32 6.41 4.47
N PHE A 125 -16.21 6.00 5.36
CA PHE A 125 -16.52 4.58 5.55
C PHE A 125 -17.51 3.99 4.53
N ASP A 126 -17.91 4.75 3.49
CA ASP A 126 -18.87 4.25 2.49
C ASP A 126 -18.21 3.37 1.42
N ARG A 127 -17.15 3.86 0.76
CA ARG A 127 -16.53 3.16 -0.38
C ARG A 127 -15.01 3.08 -0.36
N PHE A 128 -14.34 3.99 0.34
CA PHE A 128 -12.89 4.12 0.38
C PHE A 128 -12.45 4.92 1.60
N CYS A 129 -11.50 4.37 2.37
CA CYS A 129 -10.84 5.05 3.47
C CYS A 129 -9.36 4.66 3.52
N ALA A 130 -8.48 5.66 3.50
CA ALA A 130 -7.06 5.48 3.78
C ALA A 130 -6.82 5.67 5.29
N ILE A 131 -6.22 4.68 5.95
CA ILE A 131 -6.05 4.65 7.40
C ILE A 131 -4.57 4.50 7.75
N GLY A 132 -3.99 5.49 8.44
CA GLY A 132 -2.57 5.51 8.79
C GLY A 132 -1.91 6.86 8.52
N ASP A 133 -0.67 6.83 8.03
CA ASP A 133 0.07 8.01 7.56
C ASP A 133 0.92 7.68 6.32
N GLU A 134 1.64 8.67 5.80
CA GLU A 134 2.42 8.60 4.56
C GLU A 134 3.49 7.49 4.51
N ASN A 135 3.87 6.91 5.65
CA ASN A 135 4.84 5.81 5.74
C ASN A 135 4.16 4.44 5.90
N GLY A 136 2.82 4.41 6.04
CA GLY A 136 2.05 3.18 6.20
C GLY A 136 0.54 3.43 6.24
N LEU A 137 -0.13 3.13 5.14
CA LEU A 137 -1.59 3.19 4.98
C LEU A 137 -2.17 1.80 4.76
N PHE A 138 -3.30 1.55 5.41
CA PHE A 138 -4.27 0.56 4.97
C PHE A 138 -5.23 1.24 3.99
N ILE A 139 -5.29 0.75 2.76
CA ILE A 139 -6.19 1.24 1.72
C ILE A 139 -7.47 0.42 1.77
N CYS A 140 -8.39 0.82 2.64
CA CYS A 140 -9.65 0.13 2.85
C CYS A 140 -10.66 0.50 1.78
N ILE A 141 -11.18 -0.49 1.06
CA ILE A 141 -12.21 -0.28 0.04
C ILE A 141 -13.39 -1.20 0.27
N ASP A 142 -14.60 -0.70 0.02
CA ASP A 142 -15.79 -1.54 -0.03
C ASP A 142 -15.76 -2.30 -1.36
N LYS A 143 -15.41 -3.57 -1.32
CA LYS A 143 -15.17 -4.41 -2.50
C LYS A 143 -16.43 -4.67 -3.32
N ASP A 144 -17.62 -4.41 -2.75
CA ASP A 144 -18.89 -4.57 -3.43
C ASP A 144 -19.31 -3.26 -4.13
N LYS A 145 -18.63 -2.13 -3.85
CA LYS A 145 -18.92 -0.80 -4.41
C LYS A 145 -17.77 -0.17 -5.20
N LYS A 146 -16.54 -0.65 -5.06
CA LYS A 146 -15.35 -0.04 -5.66
C LYS A 146 -14.37 -1.09 -6.15
N ASP A 147 -13.93 -0.89 -7.39
CA ASP A 147 -12.80 -1.58 -8.01
C ASP A 147 -11.51 -0.75 -7.86
N TRP A 148 -10.36 -1.40 -8.04
CA TRP A 148 -9.05 -0.76 -7.92
C TRP A 148 -8.79 0.22 -9.06
N PHE A 149 -8.24 1.36 -8.69
CA PHE A 149 -7.65 2.31 -9.62
C PHE A 149 -6.25 1.82 -10.07
N PRO A 150 -5.77 2.11 -11.30
CA PRO A 150 -6.41 2.89 -12.38
C PRO A 150 -7.27 2.05 -13.35
N THR A 151 -7.21 0.73 -13.26
CA THR A 151 -7.69 -0.19 -14.31
C THR A 151 -9.06 -0.83 -14.04
N ASN A 152 -9.70 -0.50 -12.92
CA ASN A 152 -10.95 -1.10 -12.44
C ASN A 152 -10.85 -2.61 -12.22
N ASP A 153 -9.68 -3.08 -11.74
CA ASP A 153 -9.51 -4.46 -11.30
C ASP A 153 -10.40 -4.77 -10.10
N LYS A 154 -10.92 -6.00 -10.05
CA LYS A 154 -11.73 -6.46 -8.93
C LYS A 154 -10.92 -6.47 -7.64
N ALA A 155 -11.53 -5.99 -6.57
CA ALA A 155 -10.94 -5.96 -5.25
C ALA A 155 -11.09 -7.32 -4.54
N PHE A 156 -10.01 -8.10 -4.49
CA PHE A 156 -9.99 -9.40 -3.81
C PHE A 156 -9.52 -9.27 -2.36
N ALA A 157 -10.20 -9.98 -1.45
CA ALA A 157 -9.81 -10.08 -0.05
C ALA A 157 -8.67 -11.09 0.17
N SER A 158 -7.54 -10.83 -0.49
CA SER A 158 -6.35 -11.68 -0.53
C SER A 158 -5.67 -11.70 0.85
N ALA A 159 -5.48 -12.89 1.42
CA ALA A 159 -5.05 -13.03 2.80
C ALA A 159 -3.57 -12.66 3.02
N PHE A 160 -3.26 -11.95 4.11
CA PHE A 160 -1.89 -11.62 4.47
C PHE A 160 -1.67 -11.54 5.99
N GLU A 161 -0.40 -11.65 6.41
CA GLU A 161 0.07 -11.26 7.74
C GLU A 161 0.88 -9.97 7.62
N ILE A 162 0.67 -9.04 8.55
CA ILE A 162 1.47 -7.82 8.65
C ILE A 162 1.98 -7.62 10.07
N ARG A 163 3.24 -7.18 10.17
CA ARG A 163 3.82 -6.63 11.39
C ARG A 163 4.25 -5.21 11.12
N PHE A 164 3.80 -4.29 11.95
CA PHE A 164 4.10 -2.87 11.82
C PHE A 164 4.26 -2.23 13.19
N SER A 165 4.90 -1.07 13.21
CA SER A 165 5.14 -0.33 14.44
C SER A 165 4.37 0.99 14.39
N VAL A 166 3.69 1.31 15.48
CA VAL A 166 3.10 2.63 15.70
C VAL A 166 3.78 3.21 16.93
N LYS A 167 4.50 4.31 16.76
CA LYS A 167 5.39 4.87 17.78
C LYS A 167 6.44 3.84 18.22
N LYS A 168 6.38 3.37 19.48
CA LYS A 168 7.32 2.39 20.06
C LYS A 168 6.71 0.99 20.25
N ALA A 169 5.46 0.80 19.85
CA ALA A 169 4.76 -0.47 19.99
C ALA A 169 4.67 -1.19 18.64
N THR A 170 4.92 -2.50 18.66
CA THR A 170 4.78 -3.36 17.49
C THR A 170 3.48 -4.14 17.56
N TYR A 171 2.83 -4.28 16.41
CA TYR A 171 1.57 -4.95 16.25
C TYR A 171 1.68 -6.06 15.22
N ARG A 172 0.88 -7.11 15.40
CA ARG A 172 0.73 -8.17 14.42
C ARG A 172 -0.74 -8.33 14.09
N PHE A 173 -1.04 -8.29 12.80
CA PHE A 173 -2.37 -8.50 12.26
C PHE A 173 -2.34 -9.59 11.20
N VAL A 174 -3.44 -10.33 11.12
CA VAL A 174 -3.75 -11.28 10.05
C VAL A 174 -5.04 -10.80 9.41
N TYR A 175 -5.02 -10.69 8.09
CA TYR A 175 -6.17 -10.35 7.28
C TYR A 175 -6.59 -11.58 6.49
N GLU A 176 -7.81 -12.05 6.71
CA GLU A 176 -8.36 -13.23 6.06
C GLU A 176 -9.86 -13.07 5.85
N ASN A 177 -10.36 -13.49 4.69
CA ASN A 177 -11.80 -13.44 4.36
C ASN A 177 -12.42 -12.05 4.56
N GLY A 178 -11.68 -11.00 4.21
CA GLY A 178 -12.15 -9.61 4.27
C GLY A 178 -12.13 -8.99 5.67
N LYS A 179 -11.43 -9.59 6.65
CA LYS A 179 -11.46 -9.15 8.05
C LYS A 179 -10.07 -9.15 8.68
N LEU A 180 -9.73 -8.06 9.37
CA LEU A 180 -8.54 -7.98 10.22
C LEU A 180 -8.79 -8.63 11.58
N LYS A 181 -7.77 -9.35 12.06
CA LYS A 181 -7.66 -9.85 13.42
C LYS A 181 -6.23 -9.64 13.88
N GLY A 182 -6.04 -9.07 15.06
CA GLY A 182 -4.70 -8.81 15.53
C GLY A 182 -4.68 -8.02 16.82
N GLY A 183 -3.48 -7.61 17.21
CA GLY A 183 -3.25 -6.88 18.44
C GLY A 183 -1.79 -6.56 18.65
N MET A 184 -1.50 -6.04 19.84
CA MET A 184 -0.13 -5.74 20.24
C MET A 184 0.70 -7.03 20.25
N SER A 185 1.81 -7.01 19.53
CA SER A 185 2.77 -8.11 19.58
C SER A 185 3.65 -7.89 20.81
N HIS A 186 3.54 -8.76 21.82
CA HIS A 186 4.58 -8.81 22.83
C HIS A 186 5.80 -9.43 22.14
N ASN A 187 6.95 -8.75 22.22
CA ASN A 187 8.21 -9.38 21.87
C ASN A 187 8.35 -10.62 22.76
N LEU A 188 8.14 -11.81 22.19
CA LEU A 188 8.76 -13.02 22.72
C LEU A 188 10.25 -12.88 22.42
N ASN A 189 10.94 -12.05 23.20
CA ASN A 189 12.36 -12.19 23.39
C ASN A 189 12.56 -13.39 24.32
N THR A 190 12.57 -14.58 23.71
CA THR A 190 13.24 -15.79 24.21
C THR A 190 13.81 -16.51 23.01
#